data_AF-A0A9W3DQG0-F1
#
_entry.id   AF-A0A9W3DQG0-F1
#
_cell.length_a   1.000
_cell.length_b   1.000
_cell.length_c   1.000
_cell.angle_alpha   90.00
_cell.angle_beta   90.00
_cell.angle_gamma   90.00
#
_symmetry.space_group_name_H-M   'P 1'
#
loop_
_entity.id
_entity.type
_entity.pdbx_description
1 polymer ?
#
loop_
_entity_poly.entity_id
_entity_poly.type
_entity_poly.pdbx_seq_one_letter_code
_entity_poly.pdbx_strand_id
1 'polypeptide(L)'
;MGRYSYSQPSQSGTFGGDGSDSDYNEFEALIQEDQAQLEAENRQFVYPPQPEVEFGFPQTCYCGSQPQIRTSYSRTDPGRRYYTCDNVADGECHVWKWWDEAVMEEMRARDRHTQQLAEKVDSLGLLSDFDTDQKLLRLENMLCELAKNKSNSSFDFIVAVMVMVVIFIGLVLIFM
;
A
#
# COMPACT_ATOMS: atom_id res chain seq x y z
N MET A 1 20.44 32.76 -2.45
CA MET A 1 19.46 31.65 -2.58
C MET A 1 19.81 30.85 -3.81
N GLY A 2 20.60 29.78 -3.66
CA GLY A 2 21.02 28.92 -4.77
C GLY A 2 19.85 28.08 -5.26
N ARG A 3 19.51 28.18 -6.54
CA ARG A 3 18.53 27.31 -7.19
C ARG A 3 19.25 26.02 -7.60
N TYR A 4 19.12 24.97 -6.82
CA TYR A 4 19.52 23.64 -7.27
C TYR A 4 18.44 23.11 -8.21
N SER A 5 18.70 23.24 -9.52
CA SER A 5 17.91 22.58 -10.56
C SER A 5 18.46 21.16 -10.70
N TYR A 6 17.74 20.18 -10.16
CA TYR A 6 18.10 18.78 -10.32
C TYR A 6 17.61 18.32 -11.69
N SER A 7 18.53 18.14 -12.63
CA SER A 7 18.25 17.49 -13.90
C SER A 7 18.39 15.98 -13.70
N GLN A 8 17.26 15.26 -13.65
CA GLN A 8 17.28 13.79 -13.68
C GLN A 8 17.99 13.32 -14.95
N PRO A 9 19.04 12.49 -14.86
CA PRO A 9 19.57 11.83 -16.03
C PRO A 9 18.51 10.84 -16.52
N SER A 10 17.97 11.10 -17.71
CA SER A 10 17.18 10.12 -18.45
C SER A 10 18.05 8.90 -18.67
N GLN A 11 17.73 7.78 -18.03
CA GLN A 11 18.36 6.50 -18.31
C GLN A 11 17.91 6.03 -19.70
N SER A 12 18.58 6.56 -20.72
CA SER A 12 18.59 6.02 -22.08
C SER A 12 20.02 5.57 -22.36
N GLY A 13 20.37 4.42 -21.80
CA GLY A 13 21.57 3.68 -22.16
C GLY A 13 21.14 2.28 -22.55
N THR A 14 20.94 2.04 -23.84
CA THR A 14 20.96 0.70 -24.40
C THR A 14 22.34 0.13 -24.13
N PHE A 15 22.50 -0.64 -23.05
CA PHE A 15 23.71 -1.40 -22.80
C PHE A 15 23.44 -2.87 -23.12
N GLY A 16 23.56 -3.19 -24.41
CA GLY A 16 23.85 -4.56 -24.82
C GLY A 16 25.32 -4.84 -24.52
N GLY A 17 25.57 -5.92 -23.78
CA GLY A 17 26.90 -6.38 -23.45
C GLY A 17 26.82 -7.78 -22.85
N ASP A 18 26.87 -8.77 -23.73
CA ASP A 18 27.08 -10.19 -23.44
C ASP A 18 28.31 -10.37 -22.52
N GLY A 19 28.13 -11.02 -21.37
CA GLY A 19 29.23 -11.49 -20.54
C GLY A 19 29.10 -11.27 -19.03
N SER A 20 29.16 -12.40 -18.30
CA SER A 20 29.53 -12.55 -16.89
C SER A 20 28.44 -12.32 -15.83
N ASP A 21 27.83 -13.43 -15.41
CA ASP A 21 27.05 -13.62 -14.18
C ASP A 21 27.82 -13.28 -12.87
N SER A 22 29.06 -12.78 -12.93
CA SER A 22 29.92 -12.55 -11.76
C SER A 22 29.57 -11.27 -10.97
N ASP A 23 29.16 -10.19 -11.65
CA ASP A 23 29.13 -8.83 -11.05
C ASP A 23 27.87 -8.58 -10.21
N TYR A 24 26.74 -9.18 -10.63
CA TYR A 24 25.48 -9.14 -9.86
C TYR A 24 25.61 -9.89 -8.53
N ASN A 25 26.42 -10.95 -8.48
CA ASN A 25 26.65 -11.73 -7.25
C ASN A 25 27.48 -10.95 -6.22
N GLU A 26 28.41 -10.10 -6.66
CA GLU A 26 29.24 -9.27 -5.77
C GLU A 26 28.42 -8.15 -5.13
N PHE A 27 27.56 -7.48 -5.90
CA PHE A 27 26.68 -6.43 -5.38
C PHE A 27 25.65 -6.95 -4.37
N GLU A 28 25.03 -8.11 -4.65
CA GLU A 28 24.10 -8.76 -3.73
C GLU A 28 24.80 -9.21 -2.43
N ALA A 29 26.05 -9.69 -2.51
CA ALA A 29 26.83 -10.04 -1.33
C ALA A 29 27.14 -8.83 -0.44
N LEU A 30 27.44 -7.67 -1.04
CA LEU A 30 27.67 -6.42 -0.31
C LEU A 30 26.40 -5.91 0.37
N ILE A 31 25.23 -6.04 -0.27
CA ILE A 31 23.94 -5.69 0.33
C ILE A 31 23.64 -6.58 1.54
N GLN A 32 23.88 -7.88 1.40
CA GLN A 32 23.62 -8.84 2.48
C GLN A 32 24.54 -8.62 3.68
N GLU A 33 25.79 -8.23 3.45
CA GLU A 33 26.73 -7.88 4.52
C GLU A 33 26.31 -6.59 5.25
N ASP A 34 25.93 -5.53 4.52
CA ASP A 34 25.44 -4.27 5.11
C ASP A 34 24.18 -4.51 5.96
N GLN A 35 23.24 -5.31 5.46
CA GLN A 35 22.06 -5.73 6.22
C GLN A 35 22.43 -6.49 7.48
N ALA A 36 23.39 -7.42 7.42
CA ALA A 36 23.82 -8.20 8.59
C ALA A 36 24.53 -7.32 9.63
N GLN A 37 25.30 -6.31 9.20
CA GLN A 37 25.93 -5.34 10.09
C GLN A 37 24.87 -4.45 10.78
N LEU A 38 23.90 -3.93 10.02
CA LEU A 38 22.78 -3.16 10.57
C LEU A 38 21.97 -3.97 11.58
N GLU A 39 21.70 -5.25 11.30
CA GLU A 39 21.02 -6.13 12.25
C GLU A 39 21.84 -6.39 13.52
N ALA A 40 23.16 -6.53 13.40
CA ALA A 40 24.05 -6.71 14.55
C ALA A 40 24.13 -5.44 15.41
N GLU A 41 24.25 -4.28 14.78
CA GLU A 41 24.27 -2.97 15.45
C GLU A 41 22.91 -2.66 16.11
N ASN A 42 21.80 -2.97 15.43
CA ASN A 42 20.45 -2.79 15.96
C ASN A 42 20.20 -3.69 17.19
N ARG A 43 20.69 -4.94 17.18
CA ARG A 43 20.63 -5.84 18.35
C ARG A 43 21.40 -5.30 19.57
N GLN A 44 22.37 -4.42 19.37
CA GLN A 44 23.12 -3.80 20.46
C GLN A 44 22.42 -2.57 21.05
N PHE A 45 21.47 -1.98 20.33
CA PHE A 45 20.74 -0.79 20.75
C PHE A 45 19.36 -1.14 21.33
N VAL A 46 19.37 -1.77 22.51
CA VAL A 46 18.16 -1.89 23.34
C VAL A 46 17.94 -0.57 24.04
N TYR A 47 17.03 0.25 23.53
CA TYR A 47 16.59 1.44 24.25
C TYR A 47 16.01 0.99 25.61
N PRO A 48 16.45 1.58 26.74
CA PRO A 48 15.79 1.34 28.01
C PRO A 48 14.30 1.71 27.85
N PRO A 49 13.38 0.96 28.50
CA PRO A 49 11.96 1.30 28.46
C PRO A 49 11.84 2.75 28.89
N GLN A 50 11.36 3.59 27.98
CA GLN A 50 11.14 4.99 28.32
C GLN A 50 10.16 4.99 29.49
N PRO A 51 10.38 5.83 30.53
CA PRO A 51 9.37 6.01 31.55
C PRO A 51 8.03 6.25 30.85
N GLU A 52 6.96 5.67 31.37
CA GLU A 52 5.59 5.87 30.89
C GLU A 52 5.22 7.35 31.10
N VAL A 53 5.78 8.23 30.29
CA VAL A 53 5.32 9.59 30.13
C VAL A 53 3.95 9.41 29.49
N GLU A 54 2.89 9.84 30.16
CA GLU A 54 1.55 9.89 29.56
C GLU A 54 1.59 10.83 28.35
N PHE A 55 1.94 10.25 27.21
CA PHE A 55 1.92 10.91 25.91
C PHE A 55 0.47 11.07 25.49
N GLY A 56 0.17 12.25 24.95
CA GLY A 56 -1.16 12.61 24.48
C GLY A 56 -2.01 13.38 25.48
N PHE A 57 -3.33 13.21 25.40
CA PHE A 57 -4.27 14.01 26.17
C PHE A 57 -4.32 13.57 27.64
N PRO A 58 -4.07 14.46 28.62
CA PRO A 58 -4.23 14.10 30.02
C PRO A 58 -5.68 13.72 30.33
N GLN A 59 -5.91 12.48 30.78
CA GLN A 59 -7.26 11.98 31.07
C GLN A 59 -7.68 12.29 32.52
N THR A 60 -6.74 12.28 33.45
CA THR A 60 -6.98 12.46 34.89
C THR A 60 -5.82 13.24 35.49
N CYS A 61 -6.10 14.15 36.43
CA CYS A 61 -5.07 14.83 37.19
C CYS A 61 -4.50 13.91 38.28
N TYR A 62 -3.30 14.20 38.79
CA TYR A 62 -2.69 13.45 39.89
C TYR A 62 -3.53 13.42 41.18
N CYS A 63 -4.39 14.42 41.39
CA CYS A 63 -5.36 14.45 42.50
C CYS A 63 -6.65 13.66 42.23
N GLY A 64 -6.75 12.94 41.11
CA GLY A 64 -7.93 12.17 40.69
C GLY A 64 -9.05 13.00 40.04
N SER A 65 -8.89 14.33 39.95
CA SER A 65 -9.88 15.22 39.33
C SER A 65 -9.74 15.29 37.80
N GLN A 66 -10.81 15.66 37.10
CA GLN A 66 -10.79 15.78 35.64
C GLN A 66 -10.04 17.05 35.17
N PRO A 67 -9.07 16.95 34.25
CA PRO A 67 -8.36 18.11 33.70
C PRO A 67 -9.31 19.03 32.91
N GLN A 68 -9.12 20.34 33.05
CA GLN A 68 -9.87 21.40 32.36
C GLN A 68 -8.98 22.11 31.36
N ILE A 69 -9.56 22.56 30.24
CA ILE A 69 -8.84 23.37 29.25
C ILE A 69 -9.06 24.85 29.57
N ARG A 70 -7.97 25.60 29.75
CA ARG A 70 -8.00 27.06 29.91
C ARG A 70 -7.23 27.75 28.79
N THR A 71 -7.57 29.02 28.59
CA THR A 71 -6.89 29.90 27.66
C THR A 71 -5.82 30.70 28.41
N SER A 72 -4.61 30.73 27.87
CA SER A 72 -3.52 31.56 28.34
C SER A 72 -3.80 33.01 27.96
N TYR A 73 -3.67 33.89 28.94
CA TYR A 73 -3.70 35.35 28.76
C TYR A 73 -2.30 35.96 28.98
N SER A 74 -1.25 35.12 28.92
CA SER A 74 0.13 35.58 29.05
C SER A 74 0.51 36.48 27.88
N ARG A 75 1.50 37.36 28.09
CA ARG A 75 2.03 38.22 27.03
C ARG A 75 2.81 37.44 25.97
N THR A 76 3.34 36.27 26.34
CA THR A 76 4.15 35.41 25.47
C THR A 76 3.28 34.53 24.59
N ASP A 77 2.18 34.01 25.14
CA ASP A 77 1.32 33.01 24.50
C ASP A 77 -0.17 33.40 24.64
N PRO A 78 -0.58 34.59 24.14
CA PRO A 78 -1.96 35.05 24.25
C PRO A 78 -2.88 34.15 23.42
N GLY A 79 -3.95 33.65 24.03
CA GLY A 79 -4.94 32.80 23.37
C GLY A 79 -4.57 31.31 23.27
N ARG A 80 -3.34 30.93 23.64
CA ARG A 80 -2.90 29.52 23.60
C ARG A 80 -3.63 28.70 24.68
N ARG A 81 -4.09 27.49 24.37
CA ARG A 81 -4.85 26.66 25.31
C ARG A 81 -3.97 25.65 26.04
N TYR A 82 -4.25 25.38 27.30
CA TYR A 82 -3.55 24.39 28.13
C TYR A 82 -4.51 23.63 29.03
N TYR A 83 -4.15 22.40 29.38
CA TYR A 83 -4.79 21.59 30.40
C TYR A 83 -4.31 22.02 31.79
N THR A 84 -5.24 22.10 32.75
CA THR A 84 -4.98 22.43 34.16
C THR A 84 -5.98 21.74 35.08
N CYS A 85 -5.68 21.63 36.37
CA CYS A 85 -6.64 21.23 37.40
C CYS A 85 -7.29 22.46 38.06
N ASP A 86 -8.52 22.31 38.58
CA ASP A 86 -9.18 23.33 39.42
C ASP A 86 -8.56 23.44 40.81
N ASN A 87 -7.99 22.33 41.31
CA ASN A 87 -7.35 22.27 42.62
C ASN A 87 -5.90 22.80 42.60
N VAL A 88 -5.42 23.38 41.50
CA VAL A 88 -4.03 23.85 41.33
C VAL A 88 -3.55 24.82 42.43
N ALA A 89 -4.47 25.44 43.17
CA ALA A 89 -4.17 26.36 44.26
C ALA A 89 -3.88 25.67 45.62
N ASP A 90 -4.03 24.35 45.74
CA ASP A 90 -3.79 23.60 46.99
C ASP A 90 -2.29 23.41 47.33
N GLY A 91 -1.39 23.75 46.40
CA GLY A 91 0.06 23.64 46.57
C GLY A 91 0.62 22.25 46.23
N GLU A 92 -0.20 21.31 45.78
CA GLU A 92 0.23 20.01 45.27
C GLU A 92 0.60 20.06 43.78
N CYS A 93 1.19 18.99 43.26
CA CYS A 93 1.52 18.88 41.84
C CYS A 93 0.27 18.51 41.05
N HIS A 94 -0.16 19.39 40.15
CA HIS A 94 -1.32 19.17 39.27
C HIS A 94 -0.91 19.11 37.81
N VAL A 95 -1.78 18.50 37.00
CA VAL A 95 -1.61 18.45 35.56
C VAL A 95 -1.47 19.86 34.97
N TRP A 96 -0.42 20.06 34.18
CA TRP A 96 -0.26 21.21 33.32
C TRP A 96 0.37 20.75 32.01
N LYS A 97 -0.29 21.02 30.88
CA LYS A 97 0.23 20.65 29.55
C LYS A 97 -0.39 21.53 28.49
N TRP A 98 0.40 21.96 27.50
CA TRP A 98 -0.17 22.70 26.38
C TRP A 98 -1.07 21.81 25.52
N TRP A 99 -2.19 22.36 25.07
CA TRP A 99 -3.17 21.63 24.27
C TRP A 99 -2.60 21.21 22.92
N ASP A 100 -1.87 22.10 22.25
CA ASP A 100 -1.26 21.83 20.94
C ASP A 100 -0.15 20.76 21.02
N GLU A 101 0.64 20.75 22.10
CA GLU A 101 1.62 19.69 22.37
C GLU A 101 0.93 18.34 22.56
N ALA A 102 -0.15 18.29 23.36
CA ALA A 102 -0.94 17.08 23.54
C ALA A 102 -1.56 16.57 22.23
N VAL A 103 -2.11 17.48 21.39
CA VAL A 103 -2.64 17.13 20.05
C VAL A 103 -1.54 16.58 19.15
N MET A 104 -0.37 17.21 19.16
CA MET A 104 0.74 16.82 18.30
C MET A 104 1.31 15.45 18.69
N GLU A 105 1.34 15.12 19.99
CA GLU A 105 1.71 13.80 20.48
C GLU A 105 0.70 12.73 20.05
N GLU A 106 -0.59 13.01 20.14
CA GLU A 106 -1.66 12.09 19.70
C GLU A 106 -1.62 11.84 18.19
N MET A 107 -1.40 12.89 17.39
CA MET A 107 -1.23 12.76 15.94
C MET A 107 -0.02 11.89 15.60
N ARG A 108 1.12 12.10 16.25
CA ARG A 108 2.33 11.27 16.05
C ARG A 108 2.11 9.81 16.45
N ALA A 109 1.33 9.56 17.49
CA ALA A 109 0.99 8.18 17.88
C ALA A 109 0.05 7.53 16.85
N ARG A 110 -0.89 8.28 16.27
CA ARG A 110 -1.89 7.80 15.31
C ARG A 110 -1.35 7.60 13.89
N ASP A 111 -0.34 8.36 13.47
CA ASP A 111 0.26 8.27 12.14
C ASP A 111 0.88 6.89 11.83
N ARG A 112 1.27 6.13 12.86
CA ARG A 112 1.81 4.76 12.66
C ARG A 112 0.74 3.77 12.20
N HIS A 113 -0.52 3.95 12.61
CA HIS A 113 -1.62 3.07 12.24
C HIS A 113 -2.20 3.39 10.86
N THR A 114 -2.15 4.65 10.42
CA THR A 114 -2.63 5.05 9.09
C THR A 114 -1.71 4.57 7.97
N GLN A 115 -0.39 4.61 8.19
CA GLN A 115 0.60 4.09 7.23
C GLN A 115 0.49 2.57 7.05
N GLN A 116 0.39 1.82 8.16
CA GLN A 116 0.21 0.36 8.09
C GLN A 116 -1.12 -0.05 7.46
N LEU A 117 -2.17 0.77 7.62
CA LEU A 117 -3.46 0.50 7.01
C LEU A 117 -3.44 0.80 5.50
N ALA A 118 -2.76 1.86 5.07
CA ALA A 118 -2.57 2.18 3.66
C ALA A 118 -1.79 1.08 2.94
N GLU A 119 -0.67 0.63 3.50
CA GLU A 119 0.15 -0.45 2.93
C GLU A 119 -0.64 -1.76 2.79
N LYS A 120 -1.45 -2.11 3.79
CA LYS A 120 -2.31 -3.30 3.73
C LYS A 120 -3.38 -3.18 2.66
N VAL A 121 -4.00 -2.01 2.50
CA VAL A 121 -5.00 -1.76 1.45
C VAL A 121 -4.36 -1.88 0.07
N ASP A 122 -3.18 -1.30 -0.12
CA ASP A 122 -2.45 -1.36 -1.40
C ASP A 122 -2.04 -2.80 -1.74
N SER A 123 -1.54 -3.56 -0.76
CA SER A 123 -1.20 -4.98 -0.96
C SER A 123 -2.42 -5.84 -1.35
N LEU A 124 -3.58 -5.55 -0.75
CA LEU A 124 -4.83 -6.26 -1.04
C LEU A 124 -5.37 -5.90 -2.43
N GLY A 125 -5.22 -4.63 -2.84
CA GLY A 125 -5.55 -4.14 -4.18
C GLY A 125 -4.74 -4.87 -5.25
N LEU A 126 -3.43 -4.99 -5.07
CA LEU A 126 -2.55 -5.67 -6.04
C LEU A 126 -2.89 -7.16 -6.20
N LEU A 127 -3.25 -7.84 -5.10
CA LEU A 127 -3.71 -9.24 -5.14
C LEU A 127 -5.07 -9.38 -5.84
N SER A 128 -5.99 -8.46 -5.58
CA SER A 128 -7.30 -8.39 -6.22
C SER A 128 -7.15 -8.24 -7.73
N ASP A 129 -6.31 -7.30 -8.18
CA ASP A 129 -6.10 -7.00 -9.60
C ASP A 129 -5.59 -8.24 -10.35
N PHE A 130 -4.58 -8.93 -9.79
CA PHE A 130 -4.06 -10.18 -10.36
C PHE A 130 -5.13 -11.27 -10.50
N ASP A 131 -5.98 -11.46 -9.47
CA ASP A 131 -7.06 -12.46 -9.53
C ASP A 131 -8.13 -12.07 -10.57
N THR A 132 -8.45 -10.77 -10.70
CA THR A 132 -9.38 -10.30 -11.73
C THR A 132 -8.84 -10.48 -13.13
N ASP A 133 -7.56 -10.17 -13.37
CA ASP A 133 -6.90 -10.35 -14.67
C ASP A 133 -6.80 -11.84 -15.03
N GLN A 134 -6.47 -12.70 -14.06
CA GLN A 134 -6.43 -14.15 -14.26
C GLN A 134 -7.82 -14.70 -14.64
N LYS A 135 -8.88 -14.23 -13.99
CA LYS A 135 -10.26 -14.62 -14.31
C LYS A 135 -10.69 -14.11 -15.67
N LEU A 136 -10.29 -12.90 -16.05
CA LEU A 136 -10.55 -12.33 -17.38
C LEU A 136 -9.91 -13.16 -18.49
N LEU A 137 -8.63 -13.51 -18.35
CA LEU A 137 -7.92 -14.34 -19.33
C LEU A 137 -8.55 -15.73 -19.49
N ARG A 138 -8.99 -16.35 -18.38
CA ARG A 138 -9.72 -17.63 -18.43
C ARG A 138 -11.06 -17.50 -19.17
N LEU A 139 -11.79 -16.42 -18.89
CA LEU A 139 -13.07 -16.15 -19.56
C LEU A 139 -12.87 -15.92 -21.06
N GLU A 140 -11.88 -15.13 -21.43
CA GLU A 140 -11.52 -14.86 -22.83
C GLU A 140 -11.15 -16.15 -23.57
N ASN A 141 -10.33 -17.01 -22.96
CA ASN A 141 -9.95 -18.28 -23.57
C ASN A 141 -11.17 -19.21 -23.77
N MET A 142 -12.09 -19.26 -22.81
CA MET A 142 -13.35 -20.02 -22.97
C MET A 142 -14.23 -19.44 -24.09
N LEU A 143 -14.29 -18.12 -24.24
CA LEU A 143 -15.02 -17.48 -25.33
C LEU A 143 -14.38 -17.75 -26.69
N CYS A 144 -13.05 -17.76 -26.79
CA CYS A 144 -12.32 -18.15 -28.00
C CYS A 144 -12.61 -19.60 -28.40
N GLU A 145 -12.61 -20.53 -27.44
CA GLU A 145 -12.96 -21.94 -27.68
C GLU A 145 -14.40 -22.09 -28.17
N LEU A 146 -15.36 -21.39 -27.56
CA LEU A 146 -16.76 -21.38 -27.98
C LEU A 146 -16.96 -20.73 -29.36
N ALA A 147 -16.24 -19.65 -29.67
CA ALA A 147 -16.31 -19.01 -30.97
C ALA A 147 -15.77 -19.94 -32.08
N LYS A 148 -14.64 -20.61 -31.81
CA LYS A 148 -13.97 -21.52 -32.74
C LYS A 148 -14.75 -22.81 -32.96
N ASN A 149 -15.33 -23.40 -31.92
CA ASN A 149 -16.13 -24.62 -32.06
C ASN A 149 -17.45 -24.36 -32.79
N LYS A 150 -18.05 -23.18 -32.60
CA LYS A 150 -19.31 -22.79 -33.23
C LYS A 150 -19.15 -22.54 -34.72
N SER A 151 -18.06 -21.90 -35.15
CA SER A 151 -17.80 -21.66 -36.57
C SER A 151 -17.51 -22.95 -37.33
N ASN A 152 -16.69 -23.83 -36.76
CA ASN A 152 -16.25 -25.04 -37.46
C ASN A 152 -17.40 -26.06 -37.56
N SER A 153 -18.11 -26.31 -36.45
CA SER A 153 -19.19 -27.30 -36.44
C SER A 153 -20.40 -26.87 -37.27
N SER A 154 -20.75 -25.58 -37.27
CA SER A 154 -21.91 -25.10 -38.02
C SER A 154 -21.63 -25.08 -39.52
N PHE A 155 -20.43 -24.68 -39.93
CA PHE A 155 -20.09 -24.59 -41.35
C PHE A 155 -19.95 -25.99 -41.97
N ASP A 156 -19.24 -26.90 -41.32
CA ASP A 156 -19.05 -28.27 -41.82
C ASP A 156 -20.39 -29.01 -41.98
N PHE A 157 -21.32 -28.84 -41.03
CA PHE A 157 -22.65 -29.42 -41.11
C PHE A 157 -23.46 -28.87 -42.29
N ILE A 158 -23.44 -27.54 -42.50
CA ILE A 158 -24.17 -26.90 -43.60
C ILE A 158 -23.61 -27.36 -44.95
N VAL A 159 -22.29 -27.42 -45.11
CA VAL A 159 -21.63 -27.88 -46.34
C VAL A 159 -21.98 -29.35 -46.63
N ALA A 160 -21.95 -30.23 -45.62
CA ALA A 160 -22.29 -31.63 -45.78
C ALA A 160 -23.74 -31.83 -46.26
N VAL A 161 -24.70 -31.10 -45.68
CA VAL A 161 -26.12 -31.14 -46.09
C VAL A 161 -26.28 -30.66 -47.54
N MET A 162 -25.62 -29.56 -47.93
CA MET A 162 -25.70 -29.03 -49.29
C MET A 162 -25.18 -30.02 -50.34
N VAL A 163 -24.07 -30.72 -50.07
CA VAL A 163 -23.53 -31.75 -50.98
C VAL A 163 -24.52 -32.91 -51.14
N MET A 164 -25.13 -33.37 -50.05
CA MET A 164 -26.12 -34.45 -50.10
C MET A 164 -27.33 -34.07 -50.96
N VAL A 165 -27.86 -32.86 -50.80
CA VAL A 165 -29.01 -32.37 -51.59
C VAL A 165 -28.68 -32.35 -53.09
N VAL A 166 -27.48 -31.90 -53.47
CA VAL A 166 -27.04 -31.88 -54.88
C VAL A 166 -26.97 -33.28 -55.47
N ILE A 167 -26.46 -34.26 -54.70
CA ILE A 167 -26.42 -35.67 -55.14
C ILE A 167 -27.84 -36.21 -55.37
N PHE A 168 -28.77 -35.95 -54.44
CA PHE A 168 -30.16 -36.38 -54.58
C PHE A 168 -30.84 -35.79 -55.82
N ILE A 169 -30.65 -34.48 -56.07
CA ILE A 169 -31.18 -33.82 -57.28
C ILE A 169 -30.61 -34.45 -58.55
N GLY A 170 -29.30 -34.71 -58.58
CA GLY A 170 -28.64 -35.37 -59.72
C GLY A 170 -29.19 -36.76 -60.00
N LEU A 171 -29.42 -37.57 -58.96
CA LEU A 171 -30.04 -38.89 -59.10
C LEU A 171 -31.46 -38.79 -59.67
N VAL A 172 -32.30 -37.90 -59.15
CA VAL A 172 -33.68 -37.73 -59.66
C VAL A 172 -33.70 -37.35 -61.14
N LEU A 173 -32.79 -36.45 -61.57
CA LEU A 173 -32.69 -36.06 -62.98
C LEU A 173 -32.20 -37.17 -63.91
N ILE A 174 -31.45 -38.14 -63.40
CA ILE A 174 -31.00 -39.32 -64.18
C ILE A 174 -32.13 -40.35 -64.31
N PHE A 175 -33.02 -40.44 -63.32
CA PHE A 175 -34.13 -41.40 -63.27
C PHE A 175 -35.46 -40.88 -63.86
N MET A 176 -35.52 -39.60 -64.25
CA MET A 176 -36.62 -38.97 -65.00
C MET A 176 -36.36 -39.02 -66.50
#